data_AF-A0A0K0DBM4-F1
#
_entry.id   AF-A0A0K0DBM4-F1
#
_cell.length_a   1.000
_cell.length_b   1.000
_cell.length_c   1.000
_cell.angle_alpha   90.00
_cell.angle_beta   90.00
_cell.angle_gamma   90.00
#
_symmetry.space_group_name_H-M   'P 1'
#
loop_
_entity.id
_entity.type
_entity.pdbx_description
1 polymer ?
#
loop_
_entity_poly.entity_id
_entity_poly.type
_entity_poly.pdbx_seq_one_letter_code
_entity_poly.pdbx_strand_id
1 'polypeptide(L)'
;MPSSSCIVSMLPLVVQYSTDEDGDVVDDEFLFSLFVAHQWLVDSTQLLAQFIVYLQEAKDLRVRAHLCLAVIYWIQRFPHHFDGQPQLRSLTLRFRLLAYDVPDETVKMIDVSNL
;
A
#
# COMPACT_ATOMS: atom_id res chain seq x y z
N MET A 1 -23.37 4.27 3.23
CA MET A 1 -21.97 3.92 3.57
C MET A 1 -21.38 3.19 2.38
N PRO A 2 -20.19 3.54 1.91
CA PRO A 2 -19.56 2.83 0.81
C PRO A 2 -19.25 1.41 1.27
N SER A 3 -19.67 0.44 0.48
CA SER A 3 -19.45 -0.97 0.76
C SER A 3 -17.95 -1.29 0.68
N SER A 4 -17.46 -2.26 1.46
CA SER A 4 -16.08 -2.79 1.36
C SER A 4 -15.67 -3.18 -0.08
N SER A 5 -16.65 -3.43 -0.95
CA SER A 5 -16.48 -3.69 -2.39
C SER A 5 -15.87 -2.54 -3.20
N CYS A 6 -16.03 -1.27 -2.80
CA CYS A 6 -15.51 -0.12 -3.56
C CYS A 6 -13.98 0.03 -3.48
N ILE A 7 -13.36 -0.44 -2.40
CA ILE A 7 -11.91 -0.32 -2.21
C ILE A 7 -11.16 -1.47 -2.89
N VAL A 8 -11.74 -2.67 -2.90
CA VAL A 8 -11.20 -3.79 -3.69
C VAL A 8 -11.13 -3.42 -5.18
N SER A 9 -12.11 -2.66 -5.70
CA SER A 9 -12.06 -2.13 -7.07
C SER A 9 -10.99 -1.05 -7.30
N MET A 10 -10.41 -0.46 -6.25
CA MET A 10 -9.38 0.58 -6.37
C MET A 10 -7.95 0.02 -6.38
N LEU A 11 -7.71 -1.19 -5.86
CA LEU A 11 -6.37 -1.80 -5.87
C LEU A 11 -5.81 -2.03 -7.29
N PRO A 12 -6.60 -2.47 -8.28
CA PRO A 12 -6.14 -2.49 -9.66
C PRO A 12 -5.81 -1.09 -10.21
N LEU A 13 -6.45 -0.04 -9.70
CA LEU A 13 -6.17 1.35 -10.09
C LEU A 13 -4.85 1.84 -9.50
N VAL A 14 -4.47 1.39 -8.30
CA VAL A 14 -3.11 1.65 -7.75
C VAL A 14 -2.07 1.22 -8.78
N VAL A 15 -2.21 0.02 -9.34
CA VAL A 15 -1.25 -0.50 -10.33
C VAL A 15 -1.27 0.29 -11.64
N GLN A 16 -2.44 0.77 -12.08
CA GLN A 16 -2.60 1.49 -13.35
C GLN A 16 -2.16 2.95 -13.30
N TYR A 17 -2.31 3.61 -12.15
CA TYR A 17 -2.14 5.05 -12.02
C TYR A 17 -0.95 5.43 -11.15
N SER A 18 -0.43 4.54 -10.29
CA SER A 18 0.60 4.95 -9.34
C SER A 18 1.99 5.10 -9.95
N THR A 19 2.28 4.55 -11.14
CA THR A 19 3.64 4.58 -11.72
C THR A 19 3.68 4.51 -13.25
N ASP A 20 4.76 4.99 -13.87
CA ASP A 20 5.03 4.86 -15.31
C ASP A 20 5.62 3.49 -15.66
N GLU A 21 5.91 3.27 -16.95
CA GLU A 21 6.53 2.03 -17.44
C GLU A 21 7.93 1.78 -16.86
N ASP A 22 8.57 2.80 -16.26
CA ASP A 22 9.87 2.73 -15.60
C ASP A 22 9.76 2.49 -14.08
N GLY A 23 8.56 2.54 -13.52
CA GLY A 23 8.28 2.28 -12.09
C GLY A 23 8.42 3.51 -11.19
N ASP A 24 8.55 4.71 -11.76
CA ASP A 24 8.54 5.97 -11.03
C ASP A 24 7.11 6.39 -10.71
N VAL A 25 6.88 7.02 -9.55
CA VAL A 25 5.53 7.43 -9.13
C VAL A 25 5.04 8.58 -10.00
N VAL A 26 4.09 8.32 -10.90
CA VAL A 26 3.58 9.31 -11.86
C VAL A 26 2.44 10.13 -11.30
N ASP A 27 1.57 9.53 -10.49
CA ASP A 27 0.35 10.17 -10.00
C ASP A 27 0.32 10.22 -8.46
N ASP A 28 1.05 11.19 -7.91
CA ASP A 28 1.01 11.56 -6.49
C ASP A 28 -0.42 11.93 -6.05
N GLU A 29 -1.22 12.55 -6.94
CA GLU A 29 -2.57 13.02 -6.62
C GLU A 29 -3.53 11.85 -6.39
N PHE A 30 -3.43 10.78 -7.19
CA PHE A 30 -4.21 9.57 -6.97
C PHE A 30 -3.86 8.89 -5.64
N LEU A 31 -2.57 8.64 -5.36
CA LEU A 31 -2.15 7.99 -4.11
C LEU A 31 -2.51 8.84 -2.89
N PHE A 32 -2.29 10.15 -2.97
CA PHE A 32 -2.71 11.10 -1.94
C PHE A 32 -4.22 10.98 -1.68
N SER A 33 -5.03 11.07 -2.74
CA SER A 33 -6.49 11.00 -2.65
C SER A 33 -6.97 9.67 -2.08
N LEU A 34 -6.36 8.55 -2.50
CA LEU A 34 -6.66 7.22 -1.98
C LEU A 34 -6.43 7.14 -0.46
N PHE A 35 -5.25 7.55 0.01
CA PHE A 35 -4.87 7.45 1.43
C PHE A 35 -5.48 8.53 2.33
N VAL A 36 -6.05 9.59 1.76
CA VAL A 36 -6.92 10.52 2.50
C VAL A 36 -8.34 9.99 2.55
N ALA A 37 -8.87 9.51 1.43
CA ALA A 37 -10.24 9.04 1.33
C ALA A 37 -10.46 7.78 2.18
N HIS A 38 -9.50 6.84 2.24
CA HIS A 38 -9.72 5.58 2.94
C HIS A 38 -10.06 5.79 4.41
N GLN A 39 -9.53 6.82 5.09
CA GLN A 39 -9.87 7.14 6.49
C GLN A 39 -11.38 7.32 6.74
N TRP A 40 -12.15 7.69 5.71
CA TRP A 40 -13.60 7.88 5.79
C TRP A 40 -14.40 6.66 5.34
N LEU A 41 -13.75 5.73 4.64
CA LEU A 41 -14.40 4.62 3.92
C LEU A 41 -14.13 3.27 4.60
N VAL A 42 -12.93 3.07 5.14
CA VAL A 42 -12.47 1.79 5.71
C VAL A 42 -11.35 1.98 6.73
N ASP A 43 -11.22 1.05 7.67
CA ASP A 43 -10.07 1.03 8.58
C ASP A 43 -8.76 0.80 7.82
N SER A 44 -7.69 1.48 8.25
CA SER A 44 -6.34 1.28 7.69
C SER A 44 -5.90 -0.19 7.71
N THR A 45 -6.26 -0.94 8.76
CA THR A 45 -5.94 -2.37 8.88
C THR A 45 -6.64 -3.20 7.82
N GLN A 46 -7.89 -2.88 7.50
CA GLN A 46 -8.64 -3.55 6.43
C GLN A 46 -8.06 -3.20 5.06
N LEU A 47 -7.71 -1.93 4.82
CA LEU A 47 -7.05 -1.53 3.56
C LEU A 47 -5.75 -2.30 3.37
N LEU A 48 -4.87 -2.31 4.37
CA LEU A 48 -3.59 -3.00 4.27
C LEU A 48 -3.76 -4.52 4.15
N ALA A 49 -4.78 -5.11 4.76
CA ALA A 49 -5.13 -6.52 4.56
C ALA A 49 -5.51 -6.81 3.08
N GLN A 50 -6.22 -5.90 2.42
CA GLN A 50 -6.54 -6.03 0.99
C GLN A 50 -5.27 -5.89 0.12
N PHE A 51 -4.37 -4.96 0.45
CA PHE A 51 -3.05 -4.87 -0.20
C PHE A 51 -2.27 -6.18 -0.05
N ILE A 52 -2.29 -6.82 1.11
CA ILE A 52 -1.64 -8.13 1.33
C ILE A 52 -2.26 -9.20 0.43
N VAL A 53 -3.59 -9.33 0.40
CA VAL A 53 -4.27 -10.33 -0.46
C VAL A 53 -3.88 -10.12 -1.92
N TYR A 54 -3.95 -8.89 -2.39
CA TYR A 54 -3.66 -8.57 -3.78
C TYR A 54 -2.17 -8.76 -4.13
N LEU A 55 -1.25 -8.44 -3.20
CA LEU A 55 0.16 -8.77 -3.34
C LEU A 55 0.35 -10.28 -3.50
N GLN A 56 -0.29 -11.10 -2.68
CA GLN A 56 -0.18 -12.56 -2.75
C GLN A 56 -0.75 -13.16 -4.05
N GLU A 57 -1.79 -12.55 -4.62
CA GLU A 57 -2.40 -12.98 -5.87
C GLU A 57 -1.62 -12.50 -7.11
N ALA A 58 -0.93 -11.36 -7.00
CA ALA A 58 -0.15 -10.79 -8.09
C ALA A 58 1.04 -11.67 -8.46
N LYS A 59 1.10 -12.08 -9.74
CA LYS A 59 2.23 -12.82 -10.32
C LYS A 59 3.23 -11.94 -11.08
N ASP A 60 2.79 -10.76 -11.51
CA ASP A 60 3.67 -9.81 -12.20
C ASP A 60 4.49 -9.03 -11.16
N LEU A 61 5.82 -9.10 -11.29
CA LEU A 61 6.76 -8.42 -10.40
C LEU A 61 6.56 -6.90 -10.40
N ARG A 62 6.14 -6.30 -11.52
CA ARG A 62 5.86 -4.86 -11.62
C ARG A 62 4.67 -4.48 -10.74
N VAL A 63 3.60 -5.28 -10.79
CA VAL A 63 2.41 -5.11 -9.94
C VAL A 63 2.81 -5.16 -8.47
N ARG A 64 3.63 -6.15 -8.10
CA ARG A 64 4.11 -6.32 -6.72
C ARG A 64 4.98 -5.14 -6.27
N ALA A 65 5.86 -4.65 -7.15
CA ALA A 65 6.67 -3.46 -6.90
C ALA A 65 5.80 -2.21 -6.70
N HIS A 66 4.76 -2.00 -7.53
CA HIS A 66 3.85 -0.86 -7.41
C HIS A 66 3.08 -0.87 -6.10
N LEU A 67 2.62 -2.05 -5.65
CA LEU A 67 1.99 -2.19 -4.34
C LEU A 67 2.96 -1.83 -3.21
N CYS A 68 4.24 -2.20 -3.32
CA CYS A 68 5.25 -1.81 -2.35
C CYS A 68 5.46 -0.30 -2.32
N LEU A 69 5.62 0.33 -3.50
CA LEU A 69 5.77 1.78 -3.62
C LEU A 69 4.57 2.54 -3.04
N ALA A 70 3.35 2.07 -3.27
CA ALA A 70 2.16 2.66 -2.68
C ALA A 70 2.14 2.56 -1.13
N VAL A 71 2.57 1.43 -0.56
CA VAL A 71 2.68 1.29 0.91
C VAL A 71 3.80 2.17 1.47
N ILE A 72 4.94 2.27 0.78
CA ILE A 72 6.05 3.18 1.15
C ILE A 72 5.55 4.63 1.15
N TYR A 73 4.86 5.04 0.09
CA TYR A 73 4.25 6.34 -0.03
C TYR A 73 3.31 6.62 1.15
N TRP A 74 2.43 5.69 1.48
CA TRP A 74 1.49 5.83 2.58
C TRP A 74 2.19 6.07 3.92
N ILE A 75 3.22 5.27 4.23
CA ILE A 75 4.01 5.38 5.46
C ILE A 75 4.70 6.75 5.53
N GLN A 76 5.38 7.15 4.45
CA GLN A 76 6.15 8.39 4.41
C GLN A 76 5.26 9.63 4.45
N ARG A 77 4.13 9.61 3.74
CA ARG A 77 3.25 10.77 3.61
C ARG A 77 2.32 10.93 4.80
N PHE A 78 1.87 9.82 5.40
CA PHE A 78 0.91 9.82 6.50
C PHE A 78 1.35 8.93 7.68
N PRO A 79 2.51 9.22 8.31
CA PRO A 79 3.04 8.39 9.40
C PRO A 79 2.07 8.28 10.60
N HIS A 80 1.28 9.33 10.84
CA HIS A 80 0.26 9.36 11.90
C HIS A 80 -0.88 8.36 11.70
N HIS A 81 -1.08 7.82 10.49
CA HIS A 81 -2.01 6.71 10.27
C HIS A 81 -1.50 5.41 10.92
N PHE A 82 -0.20 5.29 11.15
CA PHE A 82 0.46 4.10 11.72
C PHE A 82 0.83 4.29 13.19
N ASP A 83 1.06 5.53 13.62
CA ASP A 83 1.30 5.88 15.02
C ASP A 83 0.11 5.44 15.91
N GLY A 84 0.41 4.86 17.07
CA GLY A 84 -0.61 4.34 17.99
C GLY A 84 -1.45 3.16 17.46
N GLN A 85 -1.12 2.57 16.30
CA GLN A 85 -1.85 1.43 15.72
C GLN A 85 -1.00 0.15 15.61
N PRO A 86 -0.82 -0.62 16.71
CA PRO A 86 0.02 -1.83 16.72
C PRO A 86 -0.38 -2.88 15.68
N GLN A 87 -1.68 -3.02 15.43
CA GLN A 87 -2.20 -3.99 14.45
C GLN A 87 -1.81 -3.62 13.02
N LEU A 88 -1.89 -2.33 12.67
CA LEU A 88 -1.51 -1.84 11.34
C LEU A 88 0.00 -2.02 11.11
N ARG A 89 0.80 -1.74 12.14
CA ARG A 89 2.25 -1.96 12.11
C ARG A 89 2.60 -3.44 11.91
N SER A 90 1.91 -4.34 12.62
CA SER A 90 2.08 -5.79 12.45
C SER A 90 1.73 -6.25 11.03
N LEU A 91 0.63 -5.75 10.47
CA LEU A 91 0.25 -6.02 9.08
C LEU A 91 1.28 -5.47 8.09
N THR A 92 1.89 -4.32 8.37
CA THR A 92 2.94 -3.73 7.54
C THR A 92 4.20 -4.60 7.50
N LEU A 93 4.60 -5.12 8.66
CA LEU A 93 5.70 -6.10 8.73
C LEU A 93 5.38 -7.38 7.95
N ARG A 94 4.13 -7.87 8.05
CA ARG A 94 3.68 -9.02 7.26
C ARG A 94 3.69 -8.73 5.76
N PHE A 95 3.22 -7.55 5.34
CA PHE A 95 3.25 -7.12 3.95
C PHE A 95 4.68 -7.12 3.41
N ARG A 96 5.62 -6.52 4.16
CA ARG A 96 7.05 -6.52 3.83
C ARG A 96 7.61 -7.93 3.63
N LEU A 97 7.30 -8.87 4.52
CA LEU A 97 7.75 -10.27 4.41
C LEU A 97 7.21 -10.97 3.16
N LEU A 98 6.00 -10.61 2.72
CA LEU A 98 5.37 -11.21 1.54
C LEU A 98 5.87 -10.62 0.23
N ALA A 99 6.59 -9.49 0.26
CA ALA A 99 7.20 -8.82 -0.89
C ALA A 99 8.63 -9.32 -1.19
N TYR A 100 8.96 -10.57 -0.84
CA TYR A 100 10.33 -11.13 -0.86
C TYR A 100 11.01 -11.17 -2.24
N ASP A 101 10.26 -10.99 -3.33
CA ASP A 101 10.72 -11.03 -4.72
C ASP A 101 10.77 -9.63 -5.38
N VAL A 102 10.42 -8.58 -4.63
CA VAL A 102 10.61 -7.18 -5.00
C VAL A 102 12.04 -6.78 -4.61
N PRO A 103 12.73 -5.89 -5.36
CA PRO A 103 14.09 -5.47 -5.03
C PRO A 103 14.27 -5.08 -3.56
N ASP A 104 15.32 -5.61 -2.94
CA ASP A 104 15.61 -5.46 -1.51
C ASP A 104 15.59 -3.99 -1.05
N GLU A 105 16.08 -3.06 -1.86
CA GLU A 105 16.11 -1.64 -1.51
C GLU A 105 14.69 -1.06 -1.35
N THR A 106 13.75 -1.46 -2.20
CA THR A 106 12.34 -1.08 -2.06
C THR A 106 11.72 -1.72 -0.82
N VAL A 107 11.96 -3.01 -0.60
CA VAL A 107 11.40 -3.73 0.57
C VAL A 107 11.92 -3.16 1.89
N LYS A 108 13.18 -2.69 1.94
CA LYS A 108 13.76 -2.03 3.12
C LYS A 108 13.07 -0.72 3.46
N MET A 109 12.54 0.01 2.49
CA MET A 109 11.81 1.26 2.70
C MET A 109 10.42 1.06 3.32
N ILE A 110 9.87 -0.16 3.31
CA ILE A 110 8.67 -0.51 4.06
C ILE A 110 9.07 -0.67 5.53
N ASP A 111 9.20 0.45 6.23
CA ASP A 111 9.65 0.48 7.62
C ASP A 111 8.74 1.34 8.50
N VAL A 112 8.28 0.74 9.59
CA VAL A 112 7.43 1.37 10.63
C VAL A 112 8.05 1.18 12.01
N SER A 113 9.34 0.82 12.08
CA SER A 113 10.06 0.62 13.35
C SER A 113 10.23 1.91 14.15
N ASN A 114 10.36 3.05 13.45
CA ASN A 114 10.53 4.38 14.04
C ASN A 114 9.21 5.14 14.27
N LEU A 115 8.07 4.50 14.00
CA LEU A 115 6.72 5.02 14.24
C LEU A 115 6.08 4.36 15.47
#